data_AF-A0A818ARK3-F1
#
_entry.id   AF-A0A818ARK3-F1
#
_cell.length_a   1.000
_cell.length_b   1.000
_cell.length_c   1.000
_cell.angle_alpha   90.00
_cell.angle_beta   90.00
_cell.angle_gamma   90.00
#
_symmetry.space_group_name_H-M   'P 1'
#
loop_
_entity.id
_entity.type
_entity.pdbx_description
1 polymer ?
#
loop_
_entity_poly.entity_id
_entity_poly.type
_entity_poly.pdbx_seq_one_letter_code
_entity_poly.pdbx_strand_id
1 'polypeptide(L)'
;KHSTKKYSVEQVAEATVVTLRRTVPAAVPGIMFLSGGHNEENSTIYLNAINRVELCKPWILSFSYGRALQSSVLRAWKGDKTNDEQARKEFIRLAKQNSLASLGKYEAAA
;
A
#
# COMPACT_ATOMS: atom_id res chain seq x y z
N LYS A 1 23.20 0.20 10.16
CA LYS A 1 21.82 0.76 10.28
C LYS A 1 20.80 -0.26 9.75
N HIS A 2 20.57 -1.39 10.44
CA HIS A 2 19.46 -2.29 10.11
C HIS A 2 18.94 -2.89 11.42
N SER A 3 17.63 -2.78 11.65
CA SER A 3 17.00 -3.42 12.82
C SER A 3 16.86 -4.92 12.56
N THR A 4 17.24 -5.75 13.55
CA THR A 4 17.03 -7.21 13.53
C THR A 4 15.64 -7.60 14.02
N LYS A 5 14.97 -6.71 14.76
CA LYS A 5 13.63 -6.95 15.30
C LYS A 5 12.59 -6.85 14.18
N LYS A 6 11.77 -7.89 14.07
CA LYS A 6 10.61 -7.96 13.17
C LYS A 6 9.34 -7.56 13.93
N TYR A 7 8.41 -6.98 13.20
CA TYR A 7 7.10 -6.57 13.71
C TYR A 7 6.03 -7.15 12.79
N SER A 8 4.87 -7.48 13.36
CA SER A 8 3.73 -7.94 12.57
C SER A 8 3.14 -6.78 11.76
N VAL A 9 2.33 -7.13 10.76
CA VAL A 9 1.61 -6.16 9.93
C VAL A 9 0.68 -5.28 10.77
N GLU A 10 0.01 -5.90 11.74
CA GLU A 10 -0.94 -5.27 12.66
C GLU A 10 -0.22 -4.27 13.56
N GLN A 11 0.96 -4.63 14.08
CA GLN A 11 1.76 -3.72 14.90
C GLN A 11 2.20 -2.48 14.12
N VAL A 12 2.59 -2.65 12.85
CA VAL A 12 2.95 -1.53 11.97
C VAL A 12 1.72 -0.65 11.70
N ALA A 13 0.57 -1.27 11.42
CA ALA A 13 -0.68 -0.57 11.15
C ALA A 13 -1.16 0.25 12.35
N GLU A 14 -1.18 -0.36 13.53
CA GLU A 14 -1.59 0.31 14.77
C GLU A 14 -0.66 1.47 15.11
N ALA A 15 0.66 1.24 15.09
CA ALA A 15 1.65 2.30 15.34
C ALA A 15 1.49 3.47 14.35
N THR A 16 1.19 3.17 13.09
CA THR A 16 0.91 4.18 12.06
C THR A 16 -0.32 5.01 12.42
N VAL A 17 -1.46 4.36 12.67
CA VAL A 17 -2.72 5.06 12.98
C VAL A 17 -2.61 5.88 14.27
N VAL A 18 -1.98 5.33 15.32
CA VAL A 18 -1.74 6.05 16.58
C VAL A 18 -0.89 7.29 16.35
N THR A 19 0.15 7.20 15.52
CA THR A 19 1.02 8.34 15.19
C THR A 19 0.23 9.43 14.47
N LEU A 20 -0.55 9.06 13.45
CA LEU A 20 -1.38 10.01 12.70
C LEU A 20 -2.41 10.69 13.61
N ARG A 21 -3.10 9.94 14.48
CA ARG A 21 -4.05 10.48 15.46
C ARG A 21 -3.45 11.49 16.45
N ARG A 22 -2.16 11.39 16.74
CA ARG A 22 -1.46 12.30 17.66
C ARG A 22 -0.96 13.57 16.99
N THR A 23 -0.94 13.63 15.66
CA THR A 23 -0.16 14.64 14.93
C THR A 23 -0.89 15.31 13.78
N VAL A 24 -1.83 14.61 13.14
CA VAL A 24 -2.56 15.13 11.98
C VAL A 24 -3.90 15.70 12.46
N PRO A 25 -4.26 16.95 12.09
CA PRO A 25 -5.58 17.48 12.37
C PRO A 25 -6.68 16.77 11.56
N ALA A 26 -7.87 16.63 12.15
CA ALA A 26 -9.02 16.00 11.49
C ALA A 26 -9.50 16.73 10.21
N ALA A 27 -9.14 18.00 10.04
CA ALA A 27 -9.48 18.80 8.86
C ALA A 27 -8.70 18.41 7.59
N VAL A 28 -7.62 17.63 7.71
CA VAL A 28 -6.92 17.10 6.54
C VAL A 28 -7.88 16.15 5.79
N PRO A 29 -7.98 16.21 4.45
CA PRO A 29 -8.95 15.37 3.73
C PRO A 29 -8.47 13.92 3.56
N GLY A 30 -7.15 13.71 3.46
CA GLY A 30 -6.59 12.38 3.21
C GLY A 30 -5.08 12.31 3.38
N ILE A 31 -4.60 11.09 3.54
CA ILE A 31 -3.19 10.74 3.72
C ILE A 31 -2.85 9.68 2.68
N MET A 32 -1.88 10.00 1.83
CA MET A 32 -1.42 9.13 0.75
C MET A 32 -0.07 8.54 1.14
N PHE A 33 -0.03 7.26 1.48
CA PHE A 33 1.19 6.60 1.91
C PHE A 33 2.16 6.40 0.74
N LEU A 34 3.45 6.59 1.01
CA LEU A 34 4.53 6.16 0.13
C LEU A 34 4.83 4.68 0.36
N SER A 35 5.28 3.96 -0.67
CA SER A 35 5.69 2.55 -0.55
C SER A 35 7.12 2.41 -0.02
N GLY A 36 7.92 3.47 -0.06
CA GLY A 36 9.32 3.46 0.37
C GLY A 36 10.13 2.36 -0.31
N GLY A 37 10.82 1.56 0.50
CA GLY A 37 11.61 0.40 0.05
C GLY A 37 10.85 -0.93 0.09
N HIS A 38 9.55 -0.94 0.35
CA HIS A 38 8.76 -2.16 0.39
C HIS A 38 8.53 -2.72 -1.02
N ASN A 39 8.35 -4.03 -1.11
CA ASN A 39 7.85 -4.68 -2.31
C ASN A 39 6.33 -4.42 -2.47
N GLU A 40 5.78 -4.83 -3.60
CA GLU A 40 4.39 -4.57 -4.01
C GLU A 40 3.38 -5.20 -3.03
N GLU A 41 3.61 -6.45 -2.67
CA GLU A 41 2.76 -7.21 -1.75
C GLU A 41 2.74 -6.61 -0.34
N ASN A 42 3.91 -6.36 0.26
CA ASN A 42 3.98 -5.78 1.60
C ASN A 42 3.33 -4.39 1.65
N SER A 43 3.51 -3.57 0.60
CA SER A 43 2.86 -2.26 0.53
C SER A 43 1.34 -2.39 0.55
N THR A 44 0.81 -3.34 -0.22
CA THR A 44 -0.63 -3.63 -0.28
C THR A 44 -1.15 -4.14 1.08
N ILE A 45 -0.44 -5.09 1.70
CA ILE A 45 -0.82 -5.70 2.98
C ILE A 45 -0.79 -4.66 4.12
N TYR A 46 0.24 -3.81 4.19
CA TYR A 46 0.30 -2.75 5.20
C TYR A 46 -0.82 -1.72 5.03
N LEU A 47 -1.10 -1.27 3.80
CA LEU A 47 -2.19 -0.33 3.55
C LEU A 47 -3.55 -0.92 3.97
N ASN A 48 -3.78 -2.20 3.66
CA ASN A 48 -4.99 -2.90 4.04
C ASN A 48 -5.15 -2.97 5.55
N ALA A 49 -4.08 -3.34 6.26
CA ALA A 49 -4.08 -3.43 7.71
C ALA A 49 -4.32 -2.06 8.37
N ILE A 50 -3.68 -0.99 7.88
CA ILE A 50 -3.93 0.39 8.34
C ILE A 50 -5.42 0.74 8.23
N ASN A 51 -6.05 0.41 7.10
CA ASN A 51 -7.47 0.67 6.90
C ASN A 51 -8.37 -0.21 7.79
N ARG A 52 -7.91 -1.39 8.22
CA ARG A 52 -8.62 -2.30 9.14
C ARG A 52 -8.48 -1.98 10.63
N VAL A 53 -7.52 -1.14 11.04
CA VAL A 53 -7.35 -0.78 12.47
C VAL A 53 -8.63 -0.17 13.06
N GLU A 54 -9.14 -0.70 14.17
CA GLU A 54 -10.39 -0.25 14.81
C GLU A 54 -10.19 1.00 15.69
N LEU A 55 -9.65 2.06 15.09
CA LEU A 55 -9.46 3.37 15.71
C LEU A 55 -10.06 4.46 14.82
N CYS A 56 -10.48 5.57 15.42
CA CYS A 56 -11.00 6.72 14.68
C CYS A 56 -9.95 7.27 13.71
N LYS A 57 -10.31 7.33 12.43
CA LYS A 57 -9.49 7.80 11.31
C LYS A 57 -10.34 8.77 10.47
N PRO A 58 -10.35 10.08 10.78
CA PRO A 58 -11.19 11.05 10.06
C PRO A 58 -10.67 11.37 8.65
N TRP A 59 -9.54 10.78 8.24
CA TRP A 59 -8.91 10.97 6.93
C TRP A 59 -9.22 9.80 6.00
N ILE A 60 -9.27 10.08 4.70
CA ILE A 60 -9.11 9.03 3.69
C ILE A 60 -7.67 8.50 3.77
N LEU A 61 -7.48 7.18 3.88
CA LEU A 61 -6.17 6.55 3.93
C LEU A 61 -5.94 5.74 2.66
N SER A 62 -5.09 6.24 1.77
CA SER A 62 -4.84 5.63 0.46
C SER A 62 -3.35 5.64 0.10
N PHE A 63 -3.02 5.33 -1.14
CA PHE A 63 -1.66 5.12 -1.62
C PHE A 63 -1.21 6.15 -2.64
N SER A 64 0.07 6.51 -2.58
CA SER A 64 0.81 7.23 -3.62
C SER A 64 2.11 6.48 -3.88
N TYR A 65 2.00 5.37 -4.62
CA TYR A 65 3.10 4.40 -4.80
C TYR A 65 3.80 4.59 -6.15
N GLY A 66 5.14 4.60 -6.10
CA GLY A 66 5.99 4.45 -7.28
C GLY A 66 6.31 2.97 -7.50
N ARG A 67 7.41 2.50 -6.89
CA ARG A 67 7.90 1.12 -7.07
C ARG A 67 6.84 0.04 -6.80
N ALA A 68 6.01 0.20 -5.77
CA ALA A 68 5.00 -0.79 -5.43
C ALA A 68 3.82 -0.88 -6.42
N LEU A 69 3.76 -0.02 -7.42
CA LEU A 69 2.76 -0.03 -8.48
C LEU A 69 3.34 -0.37 -9.87
N GLN A 70 4.67 -0.32 -10.02
CA GLN A 70 5.33 -0.34 -11.32
C GLN A 70 6.45 -1.39 -11.46
N SER A 71 6.93 -2.02 -10.38
CA SER A 71 8.14 -2.85 -10.47
C SER A 71 7.94 -4.12 -11.30
N SER A 72 6.83 -4.85 -11.10
CA SER A 72 6.47 -6.01 -11.91
C SER A 72 6.01 -5.59 -13.31
N VAL A 73 5.35 -4.43 -13.44
CA VAL A 73 4.90 -3.86 -14.72
C VAL A 73 6.10 -3.61 -15.64
N LEU A 74 7.12 -2.91 -15.15
CA LEU A 74 8.34 -2.63 -15.92
C LEU A 74 9.09 -3.92 -16.29
N ARG A 75 9.06 -4.92 -15.39
CA ARG A 75 9.67 -6.24 -15.64
C ARG A 75 8.93 -7.05 -16.69
N ALA A 76 7.61 -6.96 -16.71
CA ALA A 76 6.78 -7.59 -17.74
C ALA A 76 6.97 -6.88 -19.09
N TRP A 77 7.03 -5.55 -19.08
CA TRP A 77 7.17 -4.75 -20.29
C TRP A 77 8.53 -4.91 -20.98
N LYS A 78 9.63 -4.84 -20.21
CA LYS A 78 11.02 -4.88 -20.71
C LYS A 78 11.37 -3.81 -21.77
N GLY A 79 10.53 -2.78 -21.94
CA GLY A 79 10.67 -1.78 -23.00
C GLY A 79 10.25 -2.26 -24.39
N ASP A 80 9.63 -3.44 -24.49
CA ASP A 80 9.19 -4.04 -25.75
C ASP A 80 7.66 -3.89 -25.90
N LYS A 81 7.24 -3.23 -26.97
CA LYS A 81 5.83 -2.96 -27.28
C LYS A 81 4.99 -4.23 -27.44
N THR A 82 5.61 -5.36 -27.79
CA THR A 82 4.90 -6.65 -27.88
C THR A 82 4.38 -7.13 -26.52
N ASN A 83 4.95 -6.63 -25.41
CA ASN A 83 4.56 -6.98 -24.05
C ASN A 83 3.57 -6.00 -23.41
N ASP A 84 3.09 -4.98 -24.14
CA ASP A 84 2.22 -3.93 -23.61
C ASP A 84 0.96 -4.50 -22.91
N GLU A 85 0.34 -5.54 -23.48
CA GLU A 85 -0.84 -6.15 -22.89
C GLU A 85 -0.53 -6.82 -21.55
N GLN A 86 0.59 -7.55 -21.45
CA GLN A 86 1.01 -8.21 -20.22
C GLN A 86 1.35 -7.18 -19.13
N ALA A 87 2.10 -6.13 -19.47
CA ALA A 87 2.44 -5.05 -18.56
C ALA A 87 1.19 -4.33 -18.05
N ARG A 88 0.23 -4.03 -18.94
CA ARG A 88 -1.04 -3.40 -18.57
C ARG A 88 -1.89 -4.27 -17.66
N LYS A 89 -1.97 -5.58 -17.92
CA LYS A 89 -2.66 -6.54 -17.04
C LYS A 89 -2.08 -6.50 -15.63
N GLU A 90 -0.76 -6.47 -15.53
CA GLU A 90 -0.06 -6.43 -14.25
C GLU A 90 -0.28 -5.10 -13.50
N PHE A 91 -0.25 -3.97 -14.22
CA PHE A 91 -0.56 -2.67 -13.63
C PHE A 91 -1.99 -2.62 -13.09
N ILE A 92 -2.97 -3.09 -13.87
CA ILE A 92 -4.38 -3.14 -13.44
C ILE A 92 -4.54 -4.07 -12.24
N ARG A 93 -3.83 -5.21 -12.19
CA ARG A 93 -3.85 -6.12 -11.04
C ARG A 93 -3.38 -5.40 -9.79
N LEU A 94 -2.22 -4.76 -9.82
CA LEU A 94 -1.69 -4.01 -8.67
C LEU A 94 -2.59 -2.82 -8.27
N ALA A 95 -3.13 -2.07 -9.24
CA ALA A 95 -4.03 -0.97 -8.97
C ALA A 95 -5.32 -1.44 -8.27
N LYS A 96 -5.90 -2.57 -8.72
CA LYS A 96 -7.07 -3.17 -8.07
C LYS A 96 -6.77 -3.64 -6.65
N GLN A 97 -5.65 -4.31 -6.44
CA GLN A 97 -5.24 -4.77 -5.11
C GLN A 97 -5.08 -3.60 -4.14
N ASN A 98 -4.38 -2.53 -4.54
CA ASN A 98 -4.19 -1.35 -3.71
C ASN A 98 -5.51 -0.57 -3.50
N SER A 99 -6.41 -0.54 -4.49
CA SER A 99 -7.75 0.02 -4.34
C SER A 99 -8.61 -0.75 -3.33
N LEU A 100 -8.49 -2.08 -3.27
CA LEU A 100 -9.16 -2.89 -2.25
C LEU A 100 -8.51 -2.67 -0.88
N ALA A 101 -7.19 -2.55 -0.83
CA ALA A 101 -6.45 -2.29 0.40
C ALA A 101 -6.79 -0.93 1.01
N SER A 102 -7.00 0.12 0.19
CA SER A 102 -7.47 1.43 0.69
C SER A 102 -8.88 1.39 1.28
N LEU A 103 -9.64 0.32 1.01
CA LEU A 103 -10.96 0.08 1.60
C LEU A 103 -10.91 -0.91 2.79
N GLY A 104 -9.74 -1.44 3.14
CA GLY A 104 -9.61 -2.53 4.11
C GLY A 104 -10.23 -3.86 3.62
N LYS A 105 -10.41 -4.02 2.31
CA LYS A 105 -11.08 -5.18 1.68
C LYS A 105 -10.14 -6.05 0.85
N TYR A 106 -8.83 -5.80 0.93
CA TYR A 106 -7.88 -6.69 0.28
C TYR A 106 -7.75 -7.98 1.09
N GLU A 107 -7.96 -9.10 0.40
CA GLU A 107 -7.69 -10.44 0.91
C GLU A 107 -6.53 -10.98 0.08
N ALA A 108 -5.39 -11.20 0.75
CA ALA A 108 -4.31 -11.93 0.11
C ALA A 108 -4.83 -13.34 -0.19
N ALA A 109 -4.56 -13.84 -1.41
CA ALA A 109 -4.85 -15.24 -1.70
C ALA A 109 -4.06 -16.11 -0.71
N ALA A 110 -4.74 -17.07 -0.09
CA ALA A 110 -4.14 -18.01 0.86
C ALA A 110 -3.06 -18.87 0.20
#